data_AF-A0A1V9E113-F1
#
_entry.id   AF-A0A1V9E113-F1
#
_cell.length_a   1.000
_cell.length_b   1.000
_cell.length_c   1.000
_cell.angle_alpha   90.00
_cell.angle_beta   90.00
_cell.angle_gamma   90.00
#
_symmetry.space_group_name_H-M   'P 1'
#
loop_
_entity.id
_entity.type
_entity.pdbx_description
1 polymer ?
#
loop_
_entity_poly.entity_id
_entity_poly.type
_entity_poly.pdbx_seq_one_letter_code
_entity_poly.pdbx_strand_id
1 'polypeptide(L)'
;MALTGLIVLMVAVSCRNRTTTPPVAVTPPDDSLPVPRAVQILPDSSVACLLDSSANIRVPANFASHPIVTVSGDVFLRTAEHGLTIQTPLFIITVQKNSGLHIDAPLHDPWAQVDVVSGQAFIKKSYAPSETDTLGSGQMEMINRNIDLMEKEVFDPGKWQAWVSLHLKSTRLR
;
A
#
# COMPACT_ATOMS: atom_id res chain seq x y z
N MET A 1 76.81 -44.62 -16.39
CA MET A 1 76.09 -43.63 -17.22
C MET A 1 74.62 -44.00 -17.23
N ALA A 2 73.77 -43.20 -16.59
CA ALA A 2 72.36 -42.94 -16.91
C ALA A 2 71.73 -42.19 -15.71
N LEU A 3 71.42 -40.92 -15.94
CA LEU A 3 70.58 -40.05 -15.09
C LEU A 3 69.10 -40.38 -15.38
N THR A 4 68.27 -40.50 -14.35
CA THR A 4 66.81 -40.25 -14.34
C THR A 4 66.36 -40.35 -12.88
N GLY A 5 65.88 -39.33 -12.16
CA GLY A 5 64.99 -38.25 -12.57
C GLY A 5 63.55 -38.62 -12.21
N LEU A 6 63.21 -38.71 -10.91
CA LEU A 6 61.84 -38.97 -10.46
C LEU A 6 61.25 -37.69 -9.86
N ILE A 7 60.35 -37.05 -10.62
CA ILE A 7 59.49 -35.98 -10.15
C ILE A 7 58.17 -36.64 -9.73
N VAL A 8 57.83 -36.59 -8.45
CA VAL A 8 56.49 -36.95 -7.97
C VAL A 8 55.70 -35.66 -7.76
N LEU A 9 54.73 -35.46 -8.65
CA LEU A 9 53.76 -34.38 -8.66
C LEU A 9 52.77 -34.59 -7.49
N MET A 10 52.76 -33.70 -6.50
CA MET A 10 51.68 -33.64 -5.50
C MET A 10 50.41 -33.09 -6.16
N VAL A 11 49.39 -33.94 -6.29
CA VAL A 11 48.03 -33.51 -6.63
C VAL A 11 47.34 -33.05 -5.35
N ALA A 12 47.20 -31.74 -5.17
CA ALA A 12 46.38 -31.17 -4.11
C ALA A 12 44.90 -31.33 -4.47
N VAL A 13 44.19 -32.22 -3.76
CA VAL A 13 42.73 -32.33 -3.82
C VAL A 13 42.14 -31.14 -3.08
N SER A 14 41.68 -30.14 -3.84
CA SER A 14 40.92 -29.00 -3.30
C SER A 14 39.47 -29.44 -3.09
N CYS A 15 39.12 -29.77 -1.84
CA CYS A 15 37.74 -29.95 -1.43
C CYS A 15 37.03 -28.59 -1.49
N ARG A 16 36.24 -28.36 -2.55
CA ARG A 16 35.32 -27.21 -2.63
C ARG A 16 34.26 -27.34 -1.54
N ASN A 17 34.35 -26.50 -0.51
CA ASN A 17 33.27 -26.28 0.43
C ASN A 17 32.06 -25.74 -0.33
N ARG A 18 31.00 -26.57 -0.46
CA ARG A 18 29.67 -26.08 -0.83
C ARG A 18 29.18 -25.20 0.31
N THR A 19 29.12 -23.90 0.09
CA THR A 19 28.28 -23.00 0.89
C THR A 19 26.84 -23.43 0.67
N THR A 20 26.30 -24.24 1.58
CA THR A 20 24.86 -24.42 1.73
C THR A 20 24.29 -23.11 2.23
N THR A 21 23.73 -22.31 1.32
CA THR A 21 22.84 -21.21 1.69
C THR A 21 21.74 -21.81 2.57
N PRO A 22 21.55 -21.34 3.82
CA PRO A 22 20.41 -21.79 4.61
C PRO A 22 19.13 -21.48 3.84
N PRO A 23 18.10 -22.36 3.90
CA PRO A 23 16.81 -22.02 3.34
C PRO A 23 16.37 -20.69 3.95
N VAL A 24 16.04 -19.72 3.08
CA VAL A 24 15.42 -18.47 3.49
C VAL A 24 14.18 -18.88 4.28
N ALA A 25 14.22 -18.71 5.60
CA ALA A 25 13.03 -18.81 6.42
C ALA A 25 12.09 -17.73 5.89
N VAL A 26 11.00 -18.16 5.23
CA VAL A 26 9.88 -17.28 4.93
C VAL A 26 9.24 -16.99 6.27
N THR A 27 9.77 -16.02 7.00
CA THR A 27 9.04 -15.42 8.11
C THR A 27 7.75 -14.90 7.49
N PRO A 28 6.56 -15.29 7.99
CA PRO A 28 5.32 -14.63 7.60
C PRO A 28 5.54 -13.12 7.69
N PRO A 29 4.99 -12.30 6.77
CA PRO A 29 5.04 -10.86 6.91
C PRO A 29 4.64 -10.49 8.34
N ASP A 30 5.41 -9.60 8.97
CA ASP A 30 5.06 -9.05 10.28
C ASP A 30 3.61 -8.58 10.19
N ASP A 31 2.75 -9.18 11.01
CA ASP A 31 1.29 -9.03 10.93
C ASP A 31 0.82 -7.66 11.48
N SER A 32 1.78 -6.75 11.68
CA SER A 32 1.65 -5.39 12.15
C SER A 32 1.52 -4.40 11.00
N LEU A 33 0.61 -3.44 11.17
CA LEU A 33 0.39 -2.36 10.21
C LEU A 33 1.57 -1.37 10.22
N PRO A 34 1.89 -0.74 9.07
CA PRO A 34 3.06 0.12 8.93
C PRO A 34 2.97 1.37 9.81
N VAL A 35 4.10 1.84 10.35
CA VAL A 35 4.16 3.13 11.04
C VAL A 35 4.13 4.26 9.99
N PRO A 36 3.32 5.33 10.16
CA PRO A 36 3.34 6.47 9.25
C PRO A 36 4.74 7.06 9.11
N ARG A 37 5.21 7.18 7.86
CA ARG A 37 6.45 7.90 7.56
C ARG A 37 6.27 9.40 7.58
N ALA A 38 5.09 9.85 7.19
CA ALA A 38 4.69 11.25 7.23
C ALA A 38 3.19 11.37 7.45
N VAL A 39 2.77 12.49 8.03
CA VAL A 39 1.36 12.86 8.20
C VAL A 39 1.14 14.21 7.54
N GLN A 40 0.14 14.32 6.68
CA GLN A 40 -0.26 15.54 6.02
C GLN A 40 -1.70 15.90 6.43
N ILE A 41 -1.90 17.17 6.79
CA ILE A 41 -3.23 17.74 7.00
C ILE A 41 -3.61 18.47 5.70
N LEU A 42 -4.74 18.08 5.12
CA LEU A 42 -5.28 18.65 3.89
C LEU A 42 -6.05 19.95 4.20
N PRO A 43 -6.33 20.80 3.19
CA PRO A 43 -7.02 22.08 3.43
C PRO A 43 -8.43 21.96 4.03
N ASP A 44 -9.11 20.84 3.85
CA ASP A 44 -10.42 20.54 4.45
C ASP A 44 -10.30 19.91 5.86
N SER A 45 -9.09 19.85 6.43
CA SER A 45 -8.77 19.14 7.68
C SER A 45 -8.82 17.62 7.60
N SER A 46 -8.95 17.03 6.40
CA SER A 46 -8.67 15.60 6.21
C SER A 46 -7.21 15.31 6.56
N VAL A 47 -6.94 14.09 7.02
CA VAL A 47 -5.59 13.67 7.45
C VAL A 47 -5.14 12.47 6.63
N ALA A 48 -4.02 12.62 5.93
CA ALA A 48 -3.37 11.56 5.18
C ALA A 48 -2.09 11.11 5.89
N CYS A 49 -1.96 9.80 6.11
CA CYS A 49 -0.73 9.17 6.60
C CYS A 49 -0.08 8.46 5.42
N LEU A 50 1.15 8.84 5.10
CA LEU A 50 1.96 8.20 4.07
C LEU A 50 2.71 7.03 4.70
N LEU A 51 2.45 5.81 4.22
CA LEU A 51 2.87 4.59 4.90
C LEU A 51 4.16 4.02 4.33
N ASP A 52 4.43 4.20 3.05
CA ASP A 52 5.65 3.74 2.39
C ASP A 52 6.41 4.86 1.65
N SER A 53 7.45 4.51 0.88
CA SER A 53 8.23 5.50 0.09
C SER A 53 7.55 5.93 -1.20
N SER A 54 6.63 5.12 -1.73
CA SER A 54 5.90 5.45 -2.95
C SER A 54 4.67 6.31 -2.67
N ALA A 55 4.23 6.36 -1.42
CA ALA A 55 3.10 7.12 -0.91
C ALA A 55 3.19 8.60 -1.30
N ASN A 56 2.16 9.06 -2.00
CA ASN A 56 2.01 10.45 -2.39
C ASN A 56 0.54 10.86 -2.37
N ILE A 57 0.30 12.09 -1.92
CA ILE A 57 -0.99 12.76 -2.06
C ILE A 57 -0.77 14.15 -2.68
N ARG A 58 -1.47 14.43 -3.77
CA ARG A 58 -1.43 15.73 -4.45
C ARG A 58 -2.75 16.44 -4.27
N VAL A 59 -2.66 17.64 -3.69
CA VAL A 59 -3.77 18.56 -3.53
C VAL A 59 -3.70 19.61 -4.64
N PRO A 60 -4.73 19.75 -5.49
CA PRO A 60 -4.72 20.75 -6.54
C PRO A 60 -4.98 22.15 -5.99
N ALA A 61 -4.57 23.18 -6.72
CA ALA A 61 -4.74 24.58 -6.30
C ALA A 61 -6.21 24.99 -6.11
N ASN A 62 -7.14 24.35 -6.83
CA ASN A 62 -8.58 24.61 -6.78
C ASN A 62 -9.33 23.67 -5.80
N PHE A 63 -8.64 23.03 -4.86
CA PHE A 63 -9.23 22.06 -3.93
C PHE A 63 -10.47 22.57 -3.18
N ALA A 64 -10.49 23.85 -2.78
CA ALA A 64 -11.62 24.44 -2.04
C ALA A 64 -12.94 24.43 -2.82
N SER A 65 -12.89 24.56 -4.15
CA SER A 65 -14.08 24.48 -5.01
C SER A 65 -14.31 23.09 -5.61
N HIS A 66 -13.25 22.29 -5.70
CA HIS A 66 -13.26 20.94 -6.26
C HIS A 66 -12.42 20.03 -5.35
N PRO A 67 -13.02 19.44 -4.29
CA PRO A 67 -12.30 18.61 -3.32
C PRO A 67 -11.95 17.27 -3.95
N ILE A 68 -10.92 17.28 -4.79
CA ILE A 68 -10.35 16.13 -5.48
C ILE A 68 -8.88 16.06 -5.14
N VAL A 69 -8.41 14.91 -4.65
CA VAL A 69 -6.98 14.64 -4.47
C VAL A 69 -6.54 13.49 -5.36
N THR A 70 -5.28 13.51 -5.77
CA THR A 70 -4.65 12.36 -6.42
C THR A 70 -3.81 11.61 -5.38
N VAL A 71 -3.95 10.29 -5.31
CA VAL A 71 -3.26 9.41 -4.36
C VAL A 71 -2.55 8.29 -5.12
N SER A 72 -1.32 7.96 -4.69
CA SER A 72 -0.56 6.78 -5.15
C SER A 72 0.28 6.21 -4.01
N GLY A 73 0.72 4.96 -4.16
CA GLY A 73 1.44 4.23 -3.12
C GLY A 73 0.53 3.78 -1.99
N ASP A 74 1.10 3.59 -0.79
CA ASP A 74 0.38 3.13 0.40
C ASP A 74 0.03 4.31 1.32
N VAL A 75 -1.28 4.61 1.43
CA VAL A 75 -1.80 5.77 2.14
C VAL A 75 -3.01 5.38 2.98
N PHE A 76 -2.98 5.77 4.26
CA PHE A 76 -4.19 5.82 5.08
C PHE A 76 -4.77 7.25 5.07
N LEU A 77 -6.04 7.41 4.72
CA LEU A 77 -6.74 8.69 4.63
C LEU A 77 -7.97 8.71 5.54
N ARG A 78 -8.00 9.65 6.48
CA ARG A 78 -9.19 9.99 7.27
C ARG A 78 -9.79 11.29 6.77
N THR A 79 -10.99 11.24 6.22
CA THR A 79 -11.65 12.42 5.68
C THR A 79 -12.35 13.24 6.76
N ALA A 80 -12.47 14.54 6.51
CA ALA A 80 -13.21 15.48 7.34
C ALA A 80 -14.74 15.34 7.13
N GLU A 81 -15.50 16.34 7.55
CA GLU A 81 -16.98 16.31 7.53
C GLU A 81 -17.60 16.49 6.13
N HIS A 82 -16.78 16.83 5.12
CA HIS A 82 -17.21 17.06 3.75
C HIS A 82 -16.86 15.90 2.83
N GLY A 83 -17.53 15.86 1.68
CA GLY A 83 -17.25 14.87 0.65
C GLY A 83 -15.90 15.13 -0.02
N LEU A 84 -15.19 14.06 -0.34
CA LEU A 84 -13.87 14.08 -0.96
C LEU A 84 -13.84 13.03 -2.08
N THR A 85 -13.37 13.44 -3.24
CA THR A 85 -13.05 12.52 -4.33
C THR A 85 -11.55 12.23 -4.31
N ILE A 86 -11.19 10.96 -4.33
CA ILE A 86 -9.81 10.50 -4.37
C ILE A 86 -9.62 9.78 -5.71
N GLN A 87 -8.63 10.22 -6.47
CA GLN A 87 -8.25 9.62 -7.74
C GLN A 87 -6.94 8.88 -7.56
N THR A 88 -6.92 7.60 -7.90
CA THR A 88 -5.70 6.81 -8.01
C THR A 88 -5.47 6.46 -9.49
N PRO A 89 -4.34 5.82 -9.85
CA PRO A 89 -4.15 5.34 -11.21
C PRO A 89 -5.26 4.40 -11.70
N LEU A 90 -5.88 3.63 -10.80
CA LEU A 90 -6.85 2.58 -11.13
C LEU A 90 -8.27 2.84 -10.60
N PHE A 91 -8.44 3.69 -9.57
CA PHE A 91 -9.74 3.96 -8.95
C PHE A 91 -10.11 5.44 -8.97
N ILE A 92 -11.42 5.70 -9.03
CA ILE A 92 -12.05 6.94 -8.58
C ILE A 92 -12.91 6.57 -7.37
N ILE A 93 -12.62 7.19 -6.23
CA ILE A 93 -13.25 6.90 -4.95
C ILE A 93 -13.94 8.18 -4.48
N THR A 94 -15.22 8.12 -4.16
CA THR A 94 -15.94 9.24 -3.57
C THR A 94 -16.41 8.85 -2.18
N VAL A 95 -16.08 9.66 -1.18
CA VAL A 95 -16.62 9.53 0.19
C VAL A 95 -17.50 10.72 0.54
N GLN A 96 -18.49 10.52 1.41
CA GLN A 96 -19.44 11.58 1.77
C GLN A 96 -19.03 12.39 3.00
N LYS A 97 -18.56 11.73 4.07
CA LYS A 97 -18.08 12.37 5.30
C LYS A 97 -17.38 11.35 6.21
N ASN A 98 -16.46 11.82 7.04
CA ASN A 98 -15.87 11.10 8.18
C ASN A 98 -15.52 9.64 7.87
N SER A 99 -14.87 9.41 6.72
CA SER A 99 -14.52 8.07 6.26
C SER A 99 -13.04 7.80 6.49
N GLY A 100 -12.71 6.55 6.77
CA GLY A 100 -11.34 6.07 6.95
C GLY A 100 -11.06 5.05 5.88
N LEU A 101 -10.05 5.32 5.06
CA LEU A 101 -9.66 4.47 3.94
C LEU A 101 -8.19 4.10 4.09
N HIS A 102 -7.87 2.83 3.88
CA HIS A 102 -6.52 2.44 3.49
C HIS A 102 -6.51 2.23 1.98
N ILE A 103 -5.52 2.80 1.30
CA ILE A 103 -5.40 2.82 -0.15
C ILE A 103 -3.99 2.36 -0.48
N ASP A 104 -3.88 1.21 -1.15
CA ASP A 104 -2.63 0.72 -1.71
C ASP A 104 -2.75 0.74 -3.23
N ALA A 105 -2.14 1.74 -3.86
CA ALA A 105 -2.27 1.97 -5.30
C ALA A 105 -0.92 2.37 -5.91
N PRO A 106 0.01 1.41 -6.12
CA PRO A 106 1.32 1.73 -6.67
C PRO A 106 1.22 2.35 -8.06
N LEU A 107 2.03 3.37 -8.34
CA LEU A 107 1.90 4.20 -9.55
C LEU A 107 2.13 3.41 -10.85
N HIS A 108 2.97 2.38 -10.81
CA HIS A 108 3.41 1.63 -11.98
C HIS A 108 2.91 0.20 -12.03
N ASP A 109 2.14 -0.22 -11.04
CA ASP A 109 1.64 -1.58 -10.97
C ASP A 109 0.24 -1.68 -11.57
N PRO A 110 -0.12 -2.84 -12.13
CA PRO A 110 -1.43 -3.05 -12.71
C PRO A 110 -2.50 -3.32 -11.65
N TRP A 111 -2.17 -3.30 -10.35
CA TRP A 111 -3.08 -3.62 -9.26
C TRP A 111 -3.25 -2.46 -8.29
N ALA A 112 -4.38 -2.44 -7.59
CA ALA A 112 -4.63 -1.54 -6.46
C ALA A 112 -5.68 -2.16 -5.52
N GLN A 113 -5.68 -1.69 -4.28
CA GLN A 113 -6.64 -2.08 -3.25
C GLN A 113 -7.12 -0.85 -2.49
N VAL A 114 -8.41 -0.86 -2.13
CA VAL A 114 -9.01 0.14 -1.23
C VAL A 114 -9.78 -0.58 -0.14
N ASP A 115 -9.40 -0.34 1.11
CA ASP A 115 -10.08 -0.88 2.29
C ASP A 115 -10.88 0.23 2.96
N VAL A 116 -12.18 0.04 3.15
CA VAL A 116 -13.02 0.96 3.91
C VAL A 116 -12.96 0.58 5.38
N VAL A 117 -12.15 1.30 6.16
CA VAL A 117 -11.99 1.09 7.60
C VAL A 117 -13.18 1.64 8.38
N SER A 118 -13.69 2.80 7.97
CA SER A 118 -14.89 3.41 8.55
C SER A 118 -15.64 4.26 7.53
N GLY A 119 -16.97 4.39 7.70
CA GLY A 119 -17.80 5.18 6.80
C GLY A 119 -18.26 4.39 5.57
N GLN A 120 -18.37 5.09 4.44
CA GLN A 120 -18.84 4.54 3.17
C GLN A 120 -18.09 5.20 2.01
N ALA A 121 -17.74 4.40 1.01
CA ALA A 121 -17.10 4.85 -0.23
C ALA A 121 -17.88 4.35 -1.45
N PHE A 122 -17.91 5.17 -2.49
CA PHE A 122 -18.36 4.82 -3.83
C PHE A 122 -17.11 4.70 -4.71
N ILE A 123 -16.83 3.50 -5.21
CA ILE A 123 -15.59 3.19 -5.91
C ILE A 123 -15.92 2.78 -7.34
N LYS A 124 -15.13 3.22 -8.30
CA LYS A 124 -15.20 2.75 -9.68
C LYS A 124 -13.81 2.71 -10.30
N LYS A 125 -13.65 1.93 -11.36
CA LYS A 125 -12.45 1.98 -12.21
C LYS A 125 -12.23 3.41 -12.73
N SER A 126 -10.97 3.84 -12.78
CA SER A 126 -10.58 5.11 -13.43
C SER A 126 -10.63 5.04 -14.96
N TYR A 127 -10.85 3.84 -15.51
CA TYR A 127 -10.89 3.53 -16.95
C TYR A 127 -12.12 2.68 -17.30
N ALA A 128 -12.51 2.70 -18.57
CA ALA A 128 -13.70 2.01 -19.05
C ALA A 128 -13.44 0.52 -19.39
N PRO A 129 -14.47 -0.36 -19.30
CA PRO A 129 -15.80 -0.08 -18.76
C PRO A 129 -15.75 0.07 -17.23
N SER A 130 -16.55 0.99 -16.68
CA SER A 130 -16.57 1.26 -15.23
C SER A 130 -17.99 1.23 -14.68
N GLU A 131 -18.20 0.41 -13.66
CA GLU A 131 -19.39 0.45 -12.81
C GLU A 131 -19.00 1.00 -11.44
N THR A 132 -19.99 1.51 -10.69
CA THR A 132 -19.76 2.06 -9.36
C THR A 132 -20.20 1.06 -8.32
N ASP A 133 -19.25 0.65 -7.50
CA ASP A 133 -19.47 -0.15 -6.32
C ASP A 133 -19.64 0.72 -5.09
N THR A 134 -20.51 0.27 -4.18
CA THR A 134 -20.64 0.86 -2.84
C THR A 134 -19.95 -0.06 -1.84
N LEU A 135 -19.06 0.49 -1.04
CA LEU A 135 -18.36 -0.17 0.06
C LEU A 135 -18.69 0.49 1.39
N GLY A 136 -19.04 -0.31 2.39
CA GLY A 136 -19.14 0.07 3.79
C GLY A 136 -17.91 -0.35 4.60
N SER A 137 -17.88 0.02 5.87
CA SER A 137 -16.82 -0.40 6.81
C SER A 137 -16.62 -1.92 6.83
N GLY A 138 -15.37 -2.36 6.79
CA GLY A 138 -14.97 -3.77 6.72
C GLY A 138 -15.09 -4.37 5.32
N GLN A 139 -15.38 -3.57 4.29
CA GLN A 139 -15.35 -4.01 2.89
C GLN A 139 -14.15 -3.42 2.18
N MET A 140 -13.57 -4.21 1.29
CA MET A 140 -12.48 -3.78 0.43
C MET A 140 -12.81 -4.06 -1.03
N GLU A 141 -12.06 -3.41 -1.90
CA GLU A 141 -12.10 -3.67 -3.33
C GLU A 141 -10.70 -3.69 -3.91
N MET A 142 -10.42 -4.75 -4.65
CA MET A 142 -9.17 -4.98 -5.35
C MET A 142 -9.41 -4.88 -6.84
N ILE A 143 -8.43 -4.40 -7.58
CA ILE A 143 -8.47 -4.34 -9.04
C ILE A 143 -7.16 -4.80 -9.62
N ASN A 144 -7.21 -5.46 -10.77
CA ASN A 144 -6.05 -5.72 -11.62
C ASN A 144 -6.38 -5.40 -13.09
N ARG A 145 -5.74 -4.35 -13.63
CA ARG A 145 -5.94 -3.86 -14.99
C ARG A 145 -5.56 -4.88 -16.07
N ASN A 146 -4.55 -5.71 -15.84
CA ASN A 146 -4.05 -6.62 -16.88
C ASN A 146 -5.05 -7.73 -17.23
N ILE A 147 -5.86 -8.14 -16.26
CA ILE A 147 -6.88 -9.18 -16.41
C ILE A 147 -8.31 -8.64 -16.33
N ASP A 148 -8.43 -7.30 -16.28
CA ASP A 148 -9.69 -6.56 -16.11
C ASP A 148 -10.58 -7.04 -14.94
N LEU A 149 -9.94 -7.53 -13.89
CA LEU A 149 -10.62 -8.09 -12.72
C LEU A 149 -10.81 -7.00 -11.66
N MET A 150 -11.98 -6.97 -11.06
CA MET A 150 -12.30 -6.16 -9.88
C MET A 150 -13.09 -7.05 -8.93
N GLU A 151 -12.60 -7.18 -7.69
CA GLU A 151 -13.13 -8.09 -6.69
C GLU A 151 -13.44 -7.33 -5.41
N LYS A 152 -14.65 -7.54 -4.89
CA LYS A 152 -15.08 -7.03 -3.60
C LYS A 152 -14.96 -8.11 -2.56
N GLU A 153 -14.30 -7.78 -1.46
CA GLU A 153 -14.04 -8.70 -0.35
C GLU A 153 -14.40 -8.07 0.99
N VAL A 154 -14.41 -8.90 2.04
CA VAL A 154 -14.64 -8.48 3.42
C VAL A 154 -13.37 -8.69 4.23
N PHE A 155 -13.06 -7.74 5.12
CA PHE A 155 -11.95 -7.82 6.06
C PHE A 155 -12.35 -7.36 7.46
N ASP A 156 -11.53 -7.70 8.45
CA ASP A 156 -11.69 -7.16 9.80
C ASP A 156 -11.00 -5.78 9.91
N PRO A 157 -11.77 -4.68 10.07
CA PRO A 157 -11.20 -3.34 10.20
C PRO A 157 -10.53 -3.11 11.57
N GLY A 158 -10.64 -4.03 12.53
CA GLY A 158 -10.18 -3.86 13.91
C GLY A 158 -8.70 -3.47 14.03
N LYS A 159 -7.81 -4.10 13.24
CA LYS A 159 -6.37 -3.75 13.22
C LYS A 159 -6.18 -2.29 12.79
N TRP A 160 -6.85 -1.86 11.72
CA TRP A 160 -6.78 -0.48 11.23
C TRP A 160 -7.40 0.51 12.21
N GLN A 161 -8.52 0.18 12.86
CA GLN A 161 -9.15 1.04 13.87
C GLN A 161 -8.26 1.25 15.09
N ALA A 162 -7.57 0.20 15.56
CA ALA A 162 -6.57 0.28 16.61
C ALA A 162 -5.39 1.16 16.18
N TRP A 163 -4.90 0.95 14.96
CA TRP A 163 -3.81 1.73 14.38
C TRP A 163 -4.15 3.23 14.27
N VAL A 164 -5.36 3.56 13.82
CA VAL A 164 -5.86 4.95 13.75
C VAL A 164 -5.90 5.57 15.14
N SER A 165 -6.38 4.83 16.13
CA SER A 165 -6.42 5.31 17.51
C SER A 165 -5.04 5.62 18.06
N LEU A 166 -4.03 4.83 17.69
CA LEU A 166 -2.65 5.03 18.13
C LEU A 166 -2.01 6.26 17.45
N HIS A 167 -2.17 6.40 16.13
CA HIS A 167 -1.41 7.39 15.36
C HIS A 167 -2.14 8.73 15.16
N LEU A 168 -3.47 8.75 15.14
CA LEU A 168 -4.26 9.95 14.83
C LEU A 168 -4.93 10.63 16.03
N LYS A 169 -4.93 10.01 17.23
CA LYS A 169 -5.41 10.68 18.45
C LYS A 169 -4.42 11.72 18.99
N SER A 170 -3.13 11.62 18.67
CA SER A 170 -2.12 12.58 19.18
C SER A 170 -2.11 13.93 18.45
N THR A 171 -2.75 14.02 17.28
CA THR A 171 -2.70 15.21 16.40
C THR A 171 -3.65 16.34 16.82
N ARG A 172 -4.46 16.16 17.88
CA ARG A 172 -5.36 17.21 18.42
C ARG A 172 -4.74 18.07 19.55
N LEU A 173 -3.45 17.93 19.85
CA LEU A 173 -2.81 18.59 21.01
C LEU A 173 -1.57 19.43 20.69
N ARG A 174 -1.42 19.95 19.47
CA ARG A 174 -0.35 20.91 19.16
C ARG A 174 -0.86 22.08 18.33
#